data_AF-A0A2D7S023-F1
#
_entry.id   AF-A0A2D7S023-F1
#
_cell.length_a   1.000
_cell.length_b   1.000
_cell.length_c   1.000
_cell.angle_alpha   90.00
_cell.angle_beta   90.00
_cell.angle_gamma   90.00
#
_symmetry.space_group_name_H-M   'P 1'
#
loop_
_entity.id
_entity.type
_entity.pdbx_description
1 polymer ?
#
loop_
_entity_poly.entity_id
_entity_poly.type
_entity_poly.pdbx_seq_one_letter_code
_entity_poly.pdbx_strand_id
1 'polypeptide(L)'
;MRVQGVRLVDELGREPGGEQSLGRDLTAIDLTPRVLGADGSEGVVTGRLEAEEFIEGEELSYFSVVDENTFHFFGSAQDHKRVGEGDVGLNTGGMGAFSPANILDNKLEEKIKKKIIEPTLNFLKKEGHPYKGFLYTGLMVKENEPYLIEYNIRMGDPECQVLMMRLKTNLFDIIKSVINNTLKNIRIQWNDECCMTIVLCSKGYPEKYKKDIEIENLNKIISDNNNQIFHAGTYERNKKIFSNGGRVLNITSLSENLSRTRDKCLETLKKLDWKNGFFRKDIGWRAIN
;
A
#
# COMPACT_ATOMS: atom_id res chain seq x y z
N MET A 1 -22.46 6.03 -17.16
CA MET A 1 -21.62 5.14 -16.33
C MET A 1 -20.36 5.93 -15.99
N ARG A 2 -20.08 6.17 -14.70
CA ARG A 2 -18.80 6.78 -14.30
C ARG A 2 -17.76 5.66 -14.30
N VAL A 3 -16.72 5.80 -15.11
CA VAL A 3 -15.63 4.82 -15.25
C VAL A 3 -14.46 5.31 -14.41
N GLN A 4 -13.92 4.45 -13.52
CA GLN A 4 -12.83 4.81 -12.59
C GLN A 4 -11.54 5.14 -13.33
N GLY A 5 -11.32 4.38 -14.38
CA GLY A 5 -10.18 4.46 -15.27
C GLY A 5 -10.41 3.51 -16.43
N VAL A 6 -9.82 3.88 -17.55
CA VAL A 6 -9.64 2.98 -18.68
C VAL A 6 -8.18 2.60 -18.65
N ARG A 7 -7.89 1.31 -18.45
CA ARG A 7 -6.53 0.80 -18.41
C ARG A 7 -6.26 0.04 -19.71
N LEU A 8 -5.12 0.34 -20.32
CA LEU A 8 -4.59 -0.46 -21.42
C LEU A 8 -3.65 -1.49 -20.81
N VAL A 9 -3.99 -2.76 -20.94
CA VAL A 9 -3.21 -3.87 -20.39
C VAL A 9 -2.65 -4.75 -21.50
N ASP A 10 -1.48 -5.33 -21.26
CA ASP A 10 -0.93 -6.36 -22.15
C ASP A 10 -1.77 -7.65 -22.10
N GLU A 11 -1.43 -8.64 -22.92
CA GLU A 11 -2.14 -9.93 -22.97
C GLU A 11 -2.13 -10.70 -21.63
N LEU A 12 -1.28 -10.30 -20.68
CA LEU A 12 -1.15 -10.87 -19.34
C LEU A 12 -1.79 -9.98 -18.26
N GLY A 13 -2.53 -8.92 -18.64
CA GLY A 13 -3.20 -8.01 -17.72
C GLY A 13 -2.27 -7.01 -17.02
N ARG A 14 -1.06 -6.77 -17.55
CA ARG A 14 -0.07 -5.87 -16.92
C ARG A 14 -0.08 -4.50 -17.56
N GLU A 15 0.06 -3.45 -16.74
CA GLU A 15 0.21 -2.07 -17.21
C GLU A 15 1.66 -1.77 -17.62
N PRO A 16 1.89 -1.12 -18.78
CA PRO A 16 3.20 -0.61 -19.15
C PRO A 16 3.51 0.68 -18.38
N GLY A 17 4.00 0.56 -17.15
CA GLY A 17 4.65 1.64 -16.41
C GLY A 17 3.73 2.78 -15.91
N GLY A 18 3.14 2.58 -14.73
CA GLY A 18 2.50 3.63 -13.92
C GLY A 18 1.03 3.89 -14.26
N GLU A 19 0.16 3.81 -13.24
CA GLU A 19 -1.27 4.08 -13.37
C GLU A 19 -1.54 5.49 -13.90
N GLN A 20 -2.24 5.61 -15.03
CA GLN A 20 -2.87 6.86 -15.45
C GLN A 20 -4.38 6.79 -15.21
N SER A 21 -4.85 7.39 -14.10
CA SER A 21 -6.29 7.58 -13.88
C SER A 21 -6.80 8.78 -14.68
N LEU A 22 -7.48 8.54 -15.80
CA LEU A 22 -8.22 9.57 -16.53
C LEU A 22 -9.62 9.73 -15.91
N GLY A 23 -9.74 10.61 -14.90
CA GLY A 23 -11.03 10.96 -14.32
C GLY A 23 -11.82 11.88 -15.24
N ARG A 24 -12.60 11.34 -16.19
CA ARG A 24 -13.70 12.04 -16.89
C ARG A 24 -14.83 11.08 -17.26
N ASP A 25 -16.05 11.61 -17.27
CA ASP A 25 -17.27 10.93 -17.75
C ASP A 25 -17.06 10.42 -19.19
N LEU A 26 -16.97 9.09 -19.36
CA LEU A 26 -16.88 8.45 -20.67
C LEU A 26 -18.24 7.84 -21.03
N THR A 27 -19.02 8.55 -21.84
CA THR A 27 -20.12 7.98 -22.60
C THR A 27 -19.55 7.21 -23.79
N ALA A 28 -19.69 5.88 -23.77
CA ALA A 28 -19.53 4.91 -24.87
C ALA A 28 -18.54 5.32 -25.98
N ILE A 29 -17.30 4.83 -25.90
CA ILE A 29 -16.35 4.92 -27.02
C ILE A 29 -16.33 3.57 -27.75
N ASP A 30 -16.57 3.62 -29.05
CA ASP A 30 -16.28 2.55 -30.01
C ASP A 30 -14.75 2.48 -30.16
N LEU A 31 -14.11 1.50 -29.54
CA LEU A 31 -12.65 1.50 -29.32
C LEU A 31 -11.94 0.67 -30.38
N THR A 32 -11.51 1.34 -31.45
CA THR A 32 -10.20 0.99 -32.04
C THR A 32 -9.17 1.86 -31.32
N PRO A 33 -8.33 1.33 -30.40
CA PRO A 33 -7.39 2.16 -29.65
C PRO A 33 -6.35 2.76 -30.60
N ARG A 34 -6.53 4.03 -30.97
CA ARG A 34 -5.50 4.84 -31.62
C ARG A 34 -4.79 5.63 -30.54
N VAL A 35 -3.49 5.41 -30.39
CA VAL A 35 -2.65 6.19 -29.48
C VAL A 35 -1.96 7.28 -30.29
N LEU A 36 -2.08 8.52 -29.83
CA LEU A 36 -1.25 9.63 -30.34
C LEU A 36 0.05 9.67 -29.54
N GLY A 37 1.17 9.50 -30.23
CA GLY A 37 2.50 9.75 -29.68
C GLY A 37 2.69 11.22 -29.31
N ALA A 38 3.61 11.50 -28.39
CA ALA A 38 3.97 12.87 -28.00
C ALA A 38 4.56 13.71 -29.16
N ASP A 39 4.89 13.07 -30.29
CA ASP A 39 5.34 13.66 -31.54
C ASP A 39 4.21 13.85 -32.58
N GLY A 40 2.96 13.53 -32.22
CA GLY A 40 1.80 13.60 -33.10
C GLY A 40 1.60 12.39 -34.03
N SER A 41 2.39 11.32 -33.87
CA SER A 41 2.21 10.09 -34.65
C SER A 41 1.00 9.28 -34.18
N GLU A 42 0.18 8.78 -35.11
CA GLU A 42 -0.89 7.82 -34.80
C GLU A 42 -0.36 6.39 -34.87
N GLY A 43 -0.47 5.64 -33.78
CA GLY A 43 -0.15 4.22 -33.71
C GLY A 43 -1.36 3.38 -33.27
N VAL A 44 -1.49 2.18 -33.83
CA VAL A 44 -2.41 1.15 -33.31
C VAL A 44 -1.66 0.39 -32.23
N VAL A 45 -2.14 0.44 -30.99
CA VAL A 45 -1.60 -0.42 -29.93
C VAL A 45 -2.46 -1.68 -29.84
N THR A 46 -1.82 -2.83 -30.04
CA THR A 46 -2.43 -4.14 -29.80
C THR A 46 -2.43 -4.41 -28.30
N GLY A 47 -3.61 -4.43 -27.68
CA GLY A 47 -3.79 -4.70 -26.25
C GLY A 47 -5.26 -4.87 -25.89
N ARG A 48 -5.54 -5.30 -24.66
CA ARG A 48 -6.91 -5.37 -24.14
C ARG A 48 -7.22 -4.07 -23.41
N LEU A 49 -8.38 -3.51 -23.70
CA LEU A 49 -8.90 -2.39 -22.93
C LEU A 49 -9.79 -2.91 -21.81
N GLU A 50 -9.49 -2.50 -20.58
CA GLU A 50 -10.31 -2.80 -19.42
C GLU A 50 -10.94 -1.50 -18.92
N ALA A 51 -12.28 -1.51 -18.82
CA ALA A 51 -13.07 -0.40 -18.33
C ALA A 51 -13.79 -0.87 -17.08
N GLU A 52 -13.50 -0.20 -15.96
CA GLU A 52 -14.02 -0.59 -14.65
C GLU A 52 -14.98 0.47 -14.11
N GLU A 53 -15.99 0.01 -13.37
CA GLU A 53 -16.93 0.89 -12.69
C GLU A 53 -16.20 1.75 -11.65
N PHE A 54 -16.55 3.04 -11.57
CA PHE A 54 -16.10 3.91 -10.50
C PHE A 54 -16.82 3.61 -9.19
N ILE A 55 -16.07 3.10 -8.21
CA ILE A 55 -16.58 2.83 -6.87
C ILE A 55 -16.10 3.92 -5.92
N GLU A 56 -17.04 4.71 -5.42
CA GLU A 56 -16.78 5.69 -4.36
C GLU A 56 -16.84 5.01 -2.99
N GLY A 57 -15.91 5.32 -2.09
CA GLY A 57 -15.89 4.78 -0.74
C GLY A 57 -14.60 5.11 0.02
N GLU A 58 -14.40 4.41 1.13
CA GLU A 58 -13.15 4.44 1.90
C GLU A 58 -12.27 3.25 1.52
N GLU A 59 -10.98 3.52 1.30
CA GLU A 59 -10.00 2.49 0.95
C GLU A 59 -9.60 1.65 2.17
N LEU A 60 -9.49 0.33 1.98
CA LEU A 60 -9.08 -0.63 2.99
C LEU A 60 -8.07 -1.63 2.40
N SER A 61 -6.88 -1.69 2.98
CA SER A 61 -5.91 -2.77 2.72
C SER A 61 -6.12 -3.88 3.74
N TYR A 62 -6.74 -4.99 3.31
CA TYR A 62 -7.01 -6.16 4.14
C TYR A 62 -5.99 -7.27 3.86
N PHE A 63 -5.22 -7.66 4.88
CA PHE A 63 -4.20 -8.68 4.76
C PHE A 63 -4.67 -10.00 5.36
N SER A 64 -4.52 -11.07 4.59
CA SER A 64 -4.62 -12.45 5.06
C SER A 64 -3.27 -13.13 4.97
N VAL A 65 -2.97 -14.02 5.91
CA VAL A 65 -1.92 -15.03 5.75
C VAL A 65 -2.59 -16.36 5.46
N VAL A 66 -2.07 -17.08 4.47
CA VAL A 66 -2.76 -18.22 3.85
C VAL A 66 -1.81 -19.41 3.75
N ASP A 67 -2.30 -20.60 4.08
CA ASP A 67 -1.69 -21.89 3.71
C ASP A 67 -2.65 -22.70 2.81
N GLU A 68 -2.29 -23.93 2.41
CA GLU A 68 -3.15 -24.75 1.53
C GLU A 68 -4.51 -25.14 2.14
N ASN A 69 -4.65 -25.02 3.45
CA ASN A 69 -5.77 -25.54 4.21
C ASN A 69 -6.68 -24.44 4.77
N THR A 70 -6.12 -23.29 5.13
CA THR A 70 -6.83 -22.22 5.81
C THR A 70 -6.17 -20.86 5.59
N PHE A 71 -6.85 -19.81 6.05
CA PHE A 71 -6.29 -18.48 6.13
C PHE A 71 -6.63 -17.85 7.48
N HIS A 72 -5.80 -16.91 7.89
CA HIS A 72 -6.04 -16.06 9.04
C HIS A 72 -6.00 -14.60 8.63
N PHE A 73 -6.88 -13.80 9.23
CA PHE A 73 -6.73 -12.36 9.20
C PHE A 73 -5.36 -12.01 9.77
N PHE A 74 -4.55 -11.35 8.94
CA PHE A 74 -3.25 -10.87 9.36
C PHE A 74 -3.44 -9.48 9.95
N GLY A 75 -3.87 -8.49 9.17
CA GLY A 75 -4.12 -7.16 9.71
C GLY A 75 -4.76 -6.25 8.68
N SER A 76 -5.14 -5.05 9.12
CA SER A 76 -5.66 -4.00 8.23
C SER A 76 -4.78 -2.77 8.28
N ALA A 77 -4.72 -2.08 7.15
CA ALA A 77 -4.11 -0.78 7.02
C ALA A 77 -4.92 0.08 6.05
N GLN A 78 -4.63 1.37 6.06
CA GLN A 78 -5.07 2.30 5.04
C GLN A 78 -3.86 3.07 4.56
N ASP A 79 -3.64 3.07 3.25
CA ASP A 79 -2.54 3.75 2.59
C ASP A 79 -3.00 5.10 2.02
N HIS A 80 -2.03 5.93 1.65
CA HIS A 80 -2.26 7.21 0.99
C HIS A 80 -1.44 7.24 -0.30
N LYS A 81 -2.08 6.89 -1.43
CA LYS A 81 -1.41 6.76 -2.73
C LYS A 81 -1.04 8.10 -3.37
N ARG A 82 -1.80 9.16 -3.13
CA ARG A 82 -1.64 10.47 -3.79
C ARG A 82 -0.45 11.25 -3.22
N VAL A 83 0.34 11.86 -4.11
CA VAL A 83 1.60 12.56 -3.76
C VAL A 83 1.40 13.78 -2.84
N GLY A 84 0.29 14.52 -2.99
CA GLY A 84 0.01 15.75 -2.28
C GLY A 84 -0.96 15.59 -1.11
N GLU A 85 -0.88 16.52 -0.16
CA GLU A 85 -1.82 16.64 0.97
C GLU A 85 -3.25 16.89 0.46
N GLY A 86 -4.26 16.35 1.15
CA GLY A 86 -5.65 16.36 0.71
C GLY A 86 -5.93 15.36 -0.42
N ASP A 87 -5.05 14.37 -0.61
CA ASP A 87 -5.12 13.34 -1.65
C ASP A 87 -5.14 13.91 -3.08
N VAL A 88 -4.29 14.92 -3.34
CA VAL A 88 -4.16 15.57 -4.66
C VAL A 88 -2.91 15.11 -5.42
N GLY A 89 -2.91 15.35 -6.74
CA GLY A 89 -1.76 15.08 -7.61
C GLY A 89 -1.69 13.63 -8.11
N LEU A 90 -0.51 13.24 -8.59
CA LEU A 90 -0.28 11.93 -9.21
C LEU A 90 -0.40 10.78 -8.19
N ASN A 91 -0.81 9.60 -8.68
CA ASN A 91 -0.69 8.35 -7.93
C ASN A 91 0.78 8.01 -7.74
N THR A 92 1.08 7.36 -6.63
CA THR A 92 2.42 6.92 -6.24
C THR A 92 2.33 5.49 -5.71
N GLY A 93 3.47 4.86 -5.41
CA GLY A 93 3.47 3.60 -4.67
C GLY A 93 3.02 3.71 -3.20
N GLY A 94 2.62 4.89 -2.71
CA GLY A 94 2.23 5.14 -1.32
C GLY A 94 3.12 6.18 -0.65
N MET A 95 2.50 7.21 -0.07
CA MET A 95 3.15 8.32 0.67
C MET A 95 3.08 8.14 2.19
N GLY A 96 2.34 7.15 2.66
CA GLY A 96 2.21 6.78 4.06
C GLY A 96 1.10 5.76 4.23
N ALA A 97 1.07 5.14 5.40
CA ALA A 97 0.00 4.24 5.80
C ALA A 97 -0.18 4.28 7.31
N PHE A 98 -1.33 3.80 7.78
CA PHE A 98 -1.56 3.56 9.21
C PHE A 98 -2.30 2.25 9.43
N SER A 99 -2.18 1.72 10.64
CA SER A 99 -2.81 0.48 11.10
C SER A 99 -3.18 0.60 12.58
N PRO A 100 -4.33 0.07 13.04
CA PRO A 100 -5.37 -0.60 12.24
C PRO A 100 -6.17 0.41 11.39
N ALA A 101 -6.85 -0.08 10.35
CA ALA A 101 -7.82 0.73 9.62
C ALA A 101 -9.12 0.88 10.43
N ASN A 102 -9.54 2.12 10.71
CA ASN A 102 -10.69 2.41 11.59
C ASN A 102 -12.03 1.88 11.07
N ILE A 103 -12.17 1.73 9.75
CA ILE A 103 -13.41 1.30 9.11
C ILE A 103 -13.68 -0.21 9.22
N LEU A 104 -12.70 -1.00 9.64
CA LEU A 104 -12.85 -2.46 9.72
C LEU A 104 -13.53 -2.86 11.03
N ASP A 105 -14.82 -3.17 10.95
CA ASP A 105 -15.57 -3.84 12.02
C ASP A 105 -15.75 -5.34 11.75
N ASN A 106 -16.24 -6.08 12.76
CA ASN A 106 -16.46 -7.53 12.65
C ASN A 106 -17.47 -7.90 11.55
N LYS A 107 -18.46 -7.04 11.26
CA LYS A 107 -19.48 -7.31 10.24
C LYS A 107 -18.88 -7.17 8.85
N LEU A 108 -18.08 -6.12 8.63
CA LEU A 108 -17.34 -5.89 7.40
C LEU A 108 -16.34 -7.02 7.17
N GLU A 109 -15.59 -7.41 8.20
CA GLU A 109 -14.63 -8.50 8.11
C GLU A 109 -15.28 -9.81 7.66
N GLU A 110 -16.43 -10.17 8.24
CA GLU A 110 -17.17 -11.36 7.83
C GLU A 110 -17.66 -11.30 6.37
N LYS A 111 -18.05 -10.11 5.89
CA LYS A 111 -18.40 -9.91 4.47
C LYS A 111 -17.18 -10.10 3.58
N ILE A 112 -16.04 -9.50 3.93
CA ILE A 112 -14.78 -9.64 3.18
C ILE A 112 -14.39 -11.11 3.07
N LYS A 113 -14.42 -11.85 4.18
CA LYS A 113 -14.11 -13.28 4.20
C LYS A 113 -15.00 -14.08 3.26
N LYS A 114 -16.33 -13.97 3.43
CA LYS A 114 -17.29 -14.83 2.72
C LYS A 114 -17.49 -14.46 1.25
N LYS A 115 -17.40 -13.17 0.91
CA LYS A 115 -17.65 -12.70 -0.45
C LYS A 115 -16.40 -12.66 -1.33
N ILE A 116 -15.22 -12.49 -0.72
CA ILE A 116 -13.99 -12.18 -1.47
C ILE A 116 -12.92 -13.23 -1.20
N ILE A 117 -12.48 -13.40 0.05
CA ILE A 117 -11.33 -14.25 0.37
C ILE A 117 -11.62 -15.74 0.17
N GLU A 118 -12.67 -16.26 0.81
CA GLU A 118 -13.03 -17.68 0.74
C GLU A 118 -13.33 -18.15 -0.69
N PRO A 119 -14.15 -17.45 -1.50
CA PRO A 119 -14.39 -17.87 -2.89
C PRO A 119 -13.11 -17.89 -3.72
N THR A 120 -12.23 -16.89 -3.54
CA THR A 120 -10.97 -16.79 -4.29
C THR A 120 -10.03 -17.95 -3.96
N LEU A 121 -9.80 -18.22 -2.66
CA LEU A 121 -8.90 -19.30 -2.24
C LEU A 121 -9.46 -20.69 -2.60
N ASN A 122 -10.78 -20.88 -2.47
CA ASN A 122 -11.44 -22.12 -2.86
C ASN A 122 -11.33 -22.38 -4.37
N PHE A 123 -11.49 -21.33 -5.20
CA PHE A 123 -11.31 -21.43 -6.64
C PHE A 123 -9.87 -21.82 -6.99
N LEU A 124 -8.88 -21.09 -6.46
CA LEU A 124 -7.46 -21.38 -6.69
C LEU A 124 -7.09 -22.82 -6.29
N LYS A 125 -7.59 -23.30 -5.16
CA LYS A 125 -7.40 -24.69 -4.72
C LYS A 125 -8.05 -25.70 -5.67
N LYS A 126 -9.27 -25.43 -6.13
CA LYS A 126 -10.00 -26.28 -7.09
C LYS A 126 -9.27 -26.39 -8.43
N GLU A 127 -8.66 -25.30 -8.89
CA GLU A 127 -7.88 -25.25 -10.14
C GLU A 127 -6.46 -25.85 -9.99
N GLY A 128 -6.12 -26.45 -8.85
CA GLY A 128 -4.81 -27.07 -8.62
C GLY A 128 -3.68 -26.06 -8.36
N HIS A 129 -4.03 -24.80 -8.05
CA HIS A 129 -3.09 -23.72 -7.77
C HIS A 129 -3.32 -23.13 -6.35
N PRO A 130 -3.24 -23.94 -5.29
CA PRO A 130 -3.49 -23.44 -3.94
C PRO A 130 -2.49 -22.34 -3.56
N TYR A 131 -3.00 -21.26 -2.96
CA TYR A 131 -2.19 -20.10 -2.59
C TYR A 131 -1.49 -20.29 -1.24
N LYS A 132 -0.25 -19.83 -1.12
CA LYS A 132 0.51 -19.76 0.14
C LYS A 132 1.20 -18.41 0.29
N GLY A 133 1.10 -17.82 1.47
CA GLY A 133 1.79 -16.58 1.82
C GLY A 133 0.83 -15.48 2.21
N PHE A 134 1.24 -14.23 1.98
CA PHE A 134 0.43 -13.06 2.29
C PHE A 134 -0.45 -12.70 1.10
N LEU A 135 -1.76 -12.63 1.32
CA LEU A 135 -2.73 -12.12 0.37
C LEU A 135 -3.16 -10.73 0.83
N TYR A 136 -2.70 -9.72 0.11
CA TYR A 136 -3.22 -8.36 0.22
C TYR A 136 -4.48 -8.28 -0.64
N THR A 137 -5.57 -7.80 -0.03
CA THR A 137 -6.84 -7.54 -0.70
C THR A 137 -7.13 -6.04 -0.59
N GLY A 138 -6.99 -5.34 -1.72
CA GLY A 138 -7.31 -3.91 -1.82
C GLY A 138 -8.79 -3.74 -2.03
N LEU A 139 -9.43 -3.03 -1.10
CA LEU A 139 -10.88 -2.89 -1.06
C LEU A 139 -11.29 -1.42 -1.10
N MET A 140 -12.42 -1.17 -1.75
CA MET A 140 -13.20 0.04 -1.55
C MET A 140 -14.42 -0.33 -0.70
N VAL A 141 -14.69 0.42 0.35
CA VAL A 141 -15.80 0.16 1.27
C VAL A 141 -16.80 1.29 1.16
N LYS A 142 -18.04 0.95 0.80
CA LYS A 142 -19.16 1.89 0.72
C LYS A 142 -20.34 1.33 1.50
N GLU A 143 -20.86 2.10 2.46
CA GLU A 143 -22.04 1.70 3.25
C GLU A 143 -21.88 0.31 3.91
N ASN A 144 -20.68 0.04 4.44
CA ASN A 144 -20.30 -1.25 5.04
C ASN A 144 -20.35 -2.44 4.06
N GLU A 145 -20.21 -2.19 2.76
CA GLU A 145 -20.12 -3.19 1.70
C GLU A 145 -18.73 -3.15 1.05
N PRO A 146 -17.99 -4.27 1.04
CA PRO A 146 -16.65 -4.33 0.46
C PRO A 146 -16.70 -4.65 -1.04
N TYR A 147 -15.97 -3.86 -1.82
CA TYR A 147 -15.75 -4.08 -3.24
C TYR A 147 -14.26 -4.37 -3.48
N LEU A 148 -13.97 -5.49 -4.14
CA LEU A 148 -12.61 -5.85 -4.52
C LEU A 148 -12.11 -4.90 -5.62
N ILE A 149 -11.00 -4.22 -5.34
CA ILE A 149 -10.30 -3.38 -6.32
C ILE A 149 -9.13 -4.16 -6.91
N GLU A 150 -8.29 -4.74 -6.06
CA GLU A 150 -7.09 -5.45 -6.53
C GLU A 150 -6.63 -6.53 -5.54
N TYR A 151 -5.90 -7.52 -6.07
CA TYR A 151 -5.10 -8.43 -5.27
C TYR A 151 -3.63 -8.13 -5.42
N ASN A 152 -2.90 -8.17 -4.30
CA ASN A 152 -1.45 -8.23 -4.31
C ASN A 152 -1.01 -9.54 -3.63
N ILE A 153 -0.15 -10.30 -4.31
CA ILE A 153 0.33 -11.61 -3.84
C ILE A 153 1.53 -11.51 -2.89
N ARG A 154 1.62 -10.39 -2.16
CA ARG A 154 2.72 -10.02 -1.26
C ARG A 154 2.25 -8.92 -0.30
N MET A 155 3.07 -8.62 0.70
CA MET A 155 2.82 -7.47 1.58
C MET A 155 2.84 -6.15 0.81
N GLY A 156 2.04 -5.18 1.25
CA GLY A 156 2.04 -3.82 0.72
C GLY A 156 3.26 -3.03 1.20
N ASP A 157 3.66 -2.01 0.44
CA ASP A 157 4.66 -1.04 0.86
C ASP A 157 4.07 0.35 0.61
N PRO A 158 3.68 1.11 1.66
CA PRO A 158 4.27 1.07 3.00
C PRO A 158 3.46 0.36 4.12
N GLU A 159 2.46 -0.45 3.80
CA GLU A 159 1.61 -1.12 4.81
C GLU A 159 2.37 -2.16 5.64
N CYS A 160 3.38 -2.82 5.06
CA CYS A 160 4.23 -3.77 5.77
C CYS A 160 4.87 -3.12 7.00
N GLN A 161 5.34 -1.88 6.89
CA GLN A 161 6.05 -1.16 7.95
C GLN A 161 5.15 -0.98 9.18
N VAL A 162 3.88 -0.62 8.98
CA VAL A 162 2.93 -0.43 10.09
C VAL A 162 2.42 -1.74 10.66
N LEU A 163 2.24 -2.77 9.82
CA LEU A 163 1.85 -4.09 10.29
C LEU A 163 2.97 -4.76 11.08
N MET A 164 4.20 -4.77 10.57
CA MET A 164 5.33 -5.41 11.26
C MET A 164 5.62 -4.78 12.62
N MET A 165 5.48 -3.45 12.78
CA MET A 165 5.66 -2.81 14.08
C MET A 165 4.56 -3.16 15.10
N ARG A 166 3.36 -3.52 14.64
CA ARG A 166 2.25 -3.92 15.53
C ARG A 166 2.23 -5.41 15.84
N LEU A 167 2.92 -6.24 15.08
CA LEU A 167 2.88 -7.68 15.22
C LEU A 167 3.58 -8.13 16.53
N LYS A 168 2.83 -8.75 17.47
CA LYS A 168 3.40 -9.37 18.68
C LYS A 168 3.89 -10.78 18.42
N THR A 169 3.15 -11.55 17.62
CA THR A 169 3.52 -12.93 17.29
C THR A 169 4.78 -12.96 16.44
N ASN A 170 5.71 -13.86 16.75
CA ASN A 170 6.94 -13.98 15.96
C ASN A 170 6.62 -14.31 14.48
N LEU A 171 7.05 -13.41 13.58
CA LEU A 171 6.85 -13.56 12.14
C LEU A 171 7.43 -14.88 11.60
N PHE A 172 8.55 -15.34 12.14
CA PHE A 172 9.17 -16.60 11.71
C PHE A 172 8.25 -17.79 11.99
N ASP A 173 7.56 -17.81 13.13
CA ASP A 173 6.64 -18.89 13.48
C ASP A 173 5.41 -18.89 12.55
N ILE A 174 4.93 -17.71 12.16
CA ILE A 174 3.87 -17.56 11.16
C ILE A 174 4.31 -18.12 9.81
N ILE A 175 5.47 -17.69 9.29
CA ILE A 175 6.01 -18.18 8.01
C ILE A 175 6.22 -19.70 8.05
N LYS A 176 6.82 -20.21 9.13
CA LYS A 176 7.03 -21.65 9.32
C LYS A 176 5.71 -22.42 9.34
N SER A 177 4.65 -21.86 9.94
CA SER A 177 3.33 -22.50 9.96
C SER A 177 2.70 -22.56 8.56
N VAL A 178 2.89 -21.53 7.73
CA VAL A 178 2.43 -21.48 6.34
C VAL A 178 3.14 -22.52 5.47
N ILE A 179 4.47 -22.60 5.58
CA ILE A 179 5.26 -23.59 4.82
C ILE A 179 4.80 -25.02 5.15
N ASN A 180 4.53 -25.28 6.43
CA ASN A 180 4.16 -26.61 6.93
C ASN A 180 2.63 -26.90 6.88
N ASN A 181 1.81 -26.00 6.34
CA ASN A 181 0.34 -26.15 6.30
C ASN A 181 -0.30 -26.35 7.69
N THR A 182 0.28 -25.73 8.71
CA THR A 182 -0.18 -25.78 10.11
C THR A 182 -0.68 -24.42 10.61
N LEU A 183 -1.08 -23.52 9.72
CA LEU A 183 -1.52 -22.16 10.08
C LEU A 183 -2.71 -22.20 11.05
N LYS A 184 -3.61 -23.20 10.92
CA LYS A 184 -4.73 -23.40 11.84
C LYS A 184 -4.34 -23.49 13.34
N ASN A 185 -3.07 -23.78 13.64
CA ASN A 185 -2.57 -23.96 15.01
C ASN A 185 -1.93 -22.69 15.58
N ILE A 186 -1.74 -21.63 14.79
CA ILE A 186 -1.13 -20.38 15.26
C ILE A 186 -2.21 -19.34 15.56
N ARG A 187 -2.09 -18.69 16.72
CA ARG A 187 -2.88 -17.50 17.07
C ARG A 187 -2.02 -16.27 16.86
N ILE A 188 -2.40 -15.43 15.91
CA ILE A 188 -1.70 -14.17 15.61
C ILE A 188 -2.20 -13.10 16.59
N GLN A 189 -1.26 -12.44 17.26
CA GLN A 189 -1.48 -11.41 18.27
C GLN A 189 -0.86 -10.09 17.84
N TRP A 190 -1.53 -9.01 18.22
CA TRP A 190 -1.20 -7.65 17.81
C TRP A 190 -1.08 -6.72 19.03
N ASN A 191 -0.27 -5.68 18.88
CA ASN A 191 -0.25 -4.50 19.72
C ASN A 191 -1.57 -3.72 19.54
N ASP A 192 -2.11 -3.23 20.65
CA ASP A 192 -3.36 -2.48 20.66
C ASP A 192 -3.13 -1.03 20.20
N GLU A 193 -1.87 -0.58 20.29
CA GLU A 193 -1.43 0.71 19.80
C GLU A 193 -1.61 0.86 18.28
N CYS A 194 -1.84 2.11 17.89
CA CYS A 194 -1.85 2.52 16.49
C CYS A 194 -0.40 2.66 15.99
N CYS A 195 -0.20 2.34 14.71
CA CYS A 195 1.06 2.56 14.04
C CYS A 195 0.83 3.36 12.76
N MET A 196 1.72 4.30 12.49
CA MET A 196 1.70 5.12 11.28
C MET A 196 3.11 5.17 10.71
N THR A 197 3.18 5.17 9.39
CA THR A 197 4.40 5.43 8.65
C THR A 197 4.20 6.60 7.70
N ILE A 198 5.15 7.52 7.69
CA ILE A 198 5.22 8.62 6.73
C ILE A 198 6.43 8.37 5.82
N VAL A 199 6.18 8.33 4.51
CA VAL A 199 7.23 8.10 3.52
C VAL A 199 7.92 9.43 3.21
N LEU A 200 9.23 9.46 3.43
CA LEU A 200 10.12 10.52 2.98
C LEU A 200 10.57 10.23 1.55
N CYS A 201 10.21 11.13 0.63
CA CYS A 201 10.49 10.99 -0.79
C CYS A 201 11.56 11.98 -1.24
N SER A 202 12.32 11.63 -2.28
CA SER A 202 13.21 12.55 -2.99
C SER A 202 12.38 13.61 -3.71
N LYS A 203 12.79 14.88 -3.65
CA LYS A 203 12.11 15.97 -4.40
C LYS A 203 11.99 15.63 -5.89
N GLY A 204 10.76 15.75 -6.40
CA GLY A 204 10.39 15.44 -7.79
C GLY A 204 9.68 14.10 -7.97
N TYR A 205 9.69 13.19 -6.98
CA TYR A 205 8.87 11.98 -7.00
C TYR A 205 7.36 12.34 -7.07
N PRO A 206 6.51 11.61 -7.83
CA PRO A 206 6.77 10.36 -8.57
C PRO A 206 7.45 10.51 -9.93
N GLU A 207 7.73 11.73 -10.38
CA GLU A 207 8.39 12.00 -11.65
C GLU A 207 9.92 11.91 -11.54
N LYS A 208 10.66 12.80 -12.23
CA LYS A 208 12.12 12.83 -12.19
C LYS A 208 12.62 13.42 -10.88
N TYR A 209 13.45 12.66 -10.18
CA TYR A 209 14.11 13.06 -8.94
C TYR A 209 15.62 12.86 -9.03
N LYS A 210 16.37 13.56 -8.18
CA LYS A 210 17.83 13.41 -8.07
C LYS A 210 18.17 12.26 -7.12
N LYS A 211 19.29 11.59 -7.42
CA LYS A 211 19.90 10.54 -6.58
C LYS A 211 21.23 11.03 -6.01
N ASP A 212 21.87 10.19 -5.19
CA ASP A 212 23.19 10.41 -4.60
C ASP A 212 23.27 11.62 -3.68
N ILE A 213 22.18 11.89 -2.96
CA ILE A 213 22.10 13.00 -2.01
C ILE A 213 22.29 12.45 -0.59
N GLU A 214 23.25 13.00 0.14
CA GLU A 214 23.53 12.61 1.53
C GLU A 214 22.34 12.89 2.46
N ILE A 215 22.11 11.98 3.41
CA ILE A 215 21.12 12.11 4.50
C ILE A 215 21.89 12.40 5.80
N GLU A 216 22.32 13.65 5.97
CA GLU A 216 23.33 14.08 6.95
C GLU A 216 22.93 13.81 8.42
N ASN A 217 21.67 14.03 8.78
CA ASN A 217 21.20 14.00 10.17
C ASN A 217 20.62 12.64 10.60
N LEU A 218 20.79 11.58 9.80
CA LEU A 218 20.16 10.29 10.11
C LEU A 218 20.65 9.72 11.46
N ASN A 219 21.94 9.95 11.78
CA ASN A 219 22.55 9.56 13.04
C ASN A 219 22.00 10.30 14.28
N LYS A 220 21.24 11.38 14.10
CA LYS A 220 20.56 12.10 15.20
C LYS A 220 19.25 11.45 15.60
N ILE A 221 18.73 10.52 14.78
CA ILE A 221 17.49 9.82 15.10
C ILE A 221 17.83 8.56 15.89
N ILE A 222 17.22 8.43 17.06
CA ILE A 222 17.30 7.22 17.87
C ILE A 222 16.11 6.35 17.48
N SER A 223 16.41 5.14 16.99
CA SER A 223 15.39 4.12 16.80
C SER A 223 15.19 3.31 18.07
N ASP A 224 13.94 3.02 18.38
CA ASP A 224 13.49 2.22 19.52
C ASP A 224 12.25 1.40 19.13
N ASN A 225 11.72 0.57 20.04
CA ASN A 225 10.58 -0.30 19.74
C ASN A 225 9.33 0.44 19.24
N ASN A 226 9.21 1.74 19.53
CA ASN A 226 8.06 2.57 19.18
C ASN A 226 8.35 3.58 18.07
N ASN A 227 9.61 3.76 17.66
CA ASN A 227 10.03 4.68 16.61
C ASN A 227 11.13 4.03 15.77
N GLN A 228 10.81 3.68 14.53
CA GLN A 228 11.72 2.98 13.62
C GLN A 228 11.88 3.76 12.31
N ILE A 229 13.07 3.66 11.72
CA ILE A 229 13.34 4.12 10.37
C ILE A 229 13.55 2.91 9.48
N PHE A 230 12.69 2.72 8.49
CA PHE A 230 12.89 1.70 7.46
C PHE A 230 13.48 2.32 6.20
N HIS A 231 14.65 1.83 5.81
CA HIS A 231 15.33 2.26 4.59
C HIS A 231 14.64 1.66 3.36
N ALA A 232 14.23 2.51 2.41
CA ALA A 232 13.67 2.08 1.13
C ALA A 232 14.70 2.28 0.00
N GLY A 233 14.83 3.51 -0.49
CA GLY A 233 15.77 3.88 -1.56
C GLY A 233 17.03 4.55 -1.04
N THR A 234 17.87 3.82 -0.30
CA THR A 234 19.15 4.34 0.22
C THR A 234 20.31 3.40 0.01
N TYR A 235 21.54 3.91 0.08
CA TYR A 235 22.76 3.10 0.17
C TYR A 235 23.78 3.76 1.11
N GLU A 236 24.72 2.95 1.60
CA GLU A 236 25.84 3.43 2.42
C GLU A 236 27.12 3.55 1.58
N ARG A 237 27.84 4.66 1.77
CA ARG A 237 29.20 4.86 1.25
C ARG A 237 30.02 5.66 2.25
N ASN A 238 31.19 5.15 2.64
CA ASN A 238 32.09 5.82 3.59
C ASN A 238 31.38 6.20 4.91
N LYS A 239 30.57 5.29 5.47
CA LYS A 239 29.78 5.49 6.71
C LYS A 239 28.75 6.61 6.64
N LYS A 240 28.38 7.05 5.43
CA LYS A 240 27.34 8.03 5.15
C LYS A 240 26.23 7.37 4.35
N ILE A 241 24.99 7.78 4.61
CA ILE A 241 23.82 7.28 3.90
C ILE A 241 23.41 8.27 2.81
N PHE A 242 23.10 7.76 1.62
CA PHE A 242 22.70 8.53 0.45
C PHE A 242 21.37 8.03 -0.11
N SER A 243 20.58 8.92 -0.73
CA SER A 243 19.36 8.56 -1.46
C SER A 243 19.66 7.92 -2.82
N ASN A 244 18.85 6.93 -3.21
CA ASN A 244 18.94 6.23 -4.50
C ASN A 244 17.56 5.83 -5.07
N GLY A 245 16.47 6.33 -4.49
CA GLY A 245 15.11 6.04 -4.93
C GLY A 245 14.17 7.22 -4.78
N GLY A 246 12.99 7.08 -5.37
CA GLY A 246 11.90 8.06 -5.25
C GLY A 246 11.36 8.11 -3.82
N ARG A 247 11.02 6.95 -3.27
CA ARG A 247 10.77 6.75 -1.83
C ARG A 247 12.10 6.39 -1.15
N VAL A 248 12.46 7.10 -0.09
CA VAL A 248 13.82 7.08 0.47
C VAL A 248 13.82 6.41 1.85
N LEU A 249 13.05 6.94 2.79
CA LEU A 249 12.92 6.41 4.15
C LEU A 249 11.44 6.32 4.51
N ASN A 250 11.11 5.41 5.41
CA ASN A 250 9.81 5.35 6.08
C ASN A 250 10.03 5.67 7.54
N ILE A 251 9.41 6.74 8.03
CA ILE A 251 9.44 7.12 9.44
C ILE A 251 8.20 6.54 10.08
N THR A 252 8.38 5.51 10.90
CA THR A 252 7.29 4.73 11.46
C THR A 252 7.27 4.85 12.96
N SER A 253 6.13 5.21 13.52
CA SER A 253 5.96 5.35 14.97
C SER A 253 4.75 4.54 15.45
N LEU A 254 4.77 4.20 16.74
CA LEU A 254 3.69 3.53 17.45
C LEU A 254 3.29 4.36 18.68
N SER A 255 1.98 4.54 18.86
CA SER A 255 1.38 5.27 20.00
C SER A 255 -0.06 4.86 20.23
N GLU A 256 -0.65 5.35 21.33
CA GLU A 256 -2.00 5.01 21.76
C GLU A 256 -3.13 5.49 20.82
N ASN A 257 -2.88 6.46 19.95
CA ASN A 257 -3.86 6.91 18.95
C ASN A 257 -3.18 7.47 17.71
N LEU A 258 -3.92 7.57 16.60
CA LEU A 258 -3.41 8.02 15.30
C LEU A 258 -2.84 9.45 15.34
N SER A 259 -3.48 10.37 16.07
CA SER A 259 -3.03 11.76 16.18
C SER A 259 -1.62 11.86 16.76
N ARG A 260 -1.40 11.27 17.95
CA ARG A 260 -0.07 11.26 18.59
C ARG A 260 0.96 10.45 17.80
N THR A 261 0.52 9.39 17.12
CA THR A 261 1.40 8.58 16.27
C THR A 261 1.91 9.40 15.08
N ARG A 262 1.06 10.22 14.47
CA ARG A 262 1.44 11.17 13.42
C ARG A 262 2.40 12.22 13.94
N ASP A 263 2.11 12.81 15.09
CA ASP A 263 2.98 13.84 15.69
C ASP A 263 4.39 13.31 15.95
N LYS A 264 4.53 12.09 16.48
CA LYS A 264 5.84 11.42 16.64
C LYS A 264 6.60 11.24 15.33
N CYS A 265 5.92 10.83 14.26
CA CYS A 265 6.52 10.71 12.93
C CYS A 265 7.02 12.09 12.45
N LEU A 266 6.21 13.13 12.58
CA LEU A 266 6.54 14.49 12.17
C LEU A 266 7.68 15.10 12.99
N GLU A 267 7.73 14.85 14.30
CA GLU A 267 8.85 15.25 15.16
C GLU A 267 10.16 14.60 14.71
N THR A 268 10.11 13.32 14.34
CA THR A 268 11.27 12.58 13.83
C THR A 268 11.74 13.13 12.48
N LEU A 269 10.80 13.40 11.56
CA LEU A 269 11.09 14.04 10.28
C LEU A 269 11.69 15.44 10.45
N LYS A 270 11.20 16.21 11.44
CA LYS A 270 11.75 17.53 11.78
C LYS A 270 13.19 17.45 12.29
N LYS A 271 13.51 16.44 13.10
CA LYS A 271 14.89 16.20 13.58
C LYS A 271 15.83 15.78 12.43
N LEU A 272 15.30 15.03 11.46
CA LEU A 272 16.04 14.63 10.27
C LEU A 272 16.35 15.83 9.35
N ASP A 273 15.43 16.78 9.22
CA ASP A 273 15.59 18.04 8.46
C ASP A 273 16.23 17.84 7.06
N TRP A 274 15.80 16.80 6.34
CA TRP A 274 16.39 16.49 5.03
C TRP A 274 15.81 17.38 3.92
N LYS A 275 16.49 18.50 3.64
CA LYS A 275 16.04 19.55 2.70
C LYS A 275 15.84 19.08 1.25
N ASN A 276 16.40 17.94 0.88
CA ASN A 276 16.30 17.39 -0.48
C ASN A 276 15.14 16.39 -0.66
N GLY A 277 14.33 16.21 0.39
CA GLY A 277 13.12 15.41 0.34
C GLY A 277 11.84 16.23 0.54
N PHE A 278 10.73 15.51 0.50
CA PHE A 278 9.41 15.97 0.92
C PHE A 278 8.60 14.78 1.45
N PHE A 279 7.53 15.07 2.16
CA PHE A 279 6.60 14.09 2.72
C PHE A 279 5.24 14.76 2.92
N ARG A 280 4.20 13.96 3.12
CA ARG A 280 2.84 14.43 3.46
C ARG A 280 2.70 14.56 4.98
N LYS A 281 2.14 15.68 5.47
CA LYS A 281 1.88 15.88 6.91
C LYS A 281 0.50 15.40 7.34
N ASP A 282 -0.36 15.09 6.39
CA ASP A 282 -1.75 14.75 6.59
C ASP A 282 -2.00 13.23 6.54
N ILE A 283 -0.98 12.38 6.63
CA ILE A 283 -1.21 10.92 6.69
C ILE A 283 -2.19 10.59 7.83
N GLY A 284 -3.24 9.82 7.53
CA GLY A 284 -4.31 9.49 8.46
C GLY A 284 -5.32 10.61 8.73
N TRP A 285 -5.31 11.73 8.00
CA TRP A 285 -6.14 12.91 8.31
C TRP A 285 -7.65 12.61 8.39
N ARG A 286 -8.19 11.77 7.49
CA ARG A 286 -9.61 11.38 7.49
C ARG A 286 -10.00 10.56 8.74
N ALA A 287 -9.03 9.85 9.33
CA ALA A 287 -9.23 8.94 10.44
C ALA A 287 -8.99 9.58 11.82
N ILE A 288 -8.44 10.80 11.88
CA ILE A 288 -8.03 11.49 13.12
C ILE A 288 -9.11 12.48 13.64
N ASN A 289 -10.23 12.65 12.93
CA ASN A 289 -11.28 13.63 13.27
C ASN A 289 -11.78 13.57 14.72
#